data_AF-A0A563CP35-F1
#
_entry.id   AF-A0A563CP35-F1
#
_cell.length_a   1.000
_cell.length_b   1.000
_cell.length_c   1.000
_cell.angle_alpha   90.00
_cell.angle_beta   90.00
_cell.angle_gamma   90.00
#
_symmetry.space_group_name_H-M   'P 1'
#
loop_
_entity.id
_entity.type
_entity.pdbx_description
1 polymer ?
#
loop_
_entity_poly.entity_id
_entity_poly.type
_entity_poly.pdbx_seq_one_letter_code
_entity_poly.pdbx_strand_id
1 'polypeptide(L)'
;MIQKKISLQLQTALGLIIAILCLALIFSAQGWRLFVVQTPSMGQTAPVGSLVVSQTQETYNPGDIISFYRNSRIYTHRIVNEKDGKFTTKGDMNGSNDPWLTNKDDIIAKSHYIIYHAGWLAMALPWLFFGWIIVYLISCWRRISPEWRWPIRIIGGTFVVVFTSLWLHPWINIALLNYFPSDKGGIDMHIVNTGIFPIKAEGIRLTPGENATINIRYADSGSTGRYTLMPRPSLGFWGIIWVMLFCLTPLLIAIFIQVPHQRNRRIRSISDTPKESLFIDKYPYIIIVLIILLSVIILSMQLSTLAAFTASIRNSVSRARTSTWFNCENYLKSNPKPVIAFAMKSSGNQSEINGGLVGQARGNFSFDANDRGSCQRDGGGALIYEPNSCLGQYSAGGNIQTSDYSLEVWFKTNDRNSNGKLIGMGHAIVNSVTIYESETQNDRNLYIDRSGRIVFAIRPDSVQYIASPAGINYTDNNWHHAVATLSSVSGSRLYVDGNLVAQNSQMKRARELATGWFQRAYWKFGCGGMANWRNGDGTRFDGRYYYRGRMRFGAIYETVLTQNQVLEHYLAGSTS
;
A
#
# COMPACT_ATOMS: atom_id res chain seq x y z
N MET A 1 29.58 62.30 35.67
CA MET A 1 30.21 61.06 35.17
C MET A 1 29.80 59.88 36.04
N ILE A 2 28.75 59.16 35.67
CA ILE A 2 28.39 57.90 36.34
C ILE A 2 28.70 56.80 35.34
N GLN A 3 29.95 56.32 35.34
CA GLN A 3 30.28 55.04 34.71
C GLN A 3 29.58 53.94 35.52
N LYS A 4 28.38 53.53 35.08
CA LYS A 4 27.80 52.26 35.50
C LYS A 4 28.77 51.17 35.02
N LYS A 5 29.62 50.68 35.91
CA LYS A 5 30.40 49.46 35.69
C LYS A 5 29.41 48.37 35.29
N ILE A 6 29.41 48.00 34.01
CA ILE A 6 28.81 46.77 33.54
C ILE A 6 29.41 45.65 34.41
N SER A 7 28.57 44.84 35.06
CA SER A 7 29.06 43.79 35.95
C SER A 7 29.99 42.85 35.16
N LEU A 8 31.10 42.42 35.78
CA LEU A 8 32.08 41.51 35.17
C LEU A 8 31.40 40.29 34.51
N GLN A 9 30.31 39.82 35.11
CA GLN A 9 29.46 38.73 34.61
C GLN A 9 28.83 39.01 33.23
N LEU A 10 28.43 40.25 32.95
CA LEU A 10 27.86 40.62 31.67
C LEU A 10 28.94 40.73 30.58
N GLN A 11 30.15 41.19 30.95
CA GLN A 11 31.30 41.22 30.04
C GLN A 11 31.76 39.81 29.67
N THR A 12 31.83 38.90 30.65
CA THR A 12 32.16 37.49 30.40
C THR A 12 31.11 36.80 29.54
N ALA A 13 29.82 37.05 29.79
CA ALA A 13 28.73 36.47 29.00
C ALA A 13 28.76 36.98 27.54
N LEU A 14 28.97 38.29 27.34
CA LEU A 14 29.08 38.87 26.02
C LEU A 14 30.33 38.36 25.28
N GLY A 15 31.48 38.25 25.95
CA GLY A 15 32.69 37.68 25.38
C GLY A 15 32.51 36.22 24.95
N LEU A 16 31.80 35.41 25.74
CA LEU A 16 31.50 34.02 25.40
C LEU A 16 30.57 33.91 24.18
N ILE A 17 29.55 34.75 24.09
CA ILE A 17 28.65 34.80 22.93
C ILE A 17 29.44 35.17 21.66
N ILE A 18 30.29 36.19 21.73
CA ILE A 18 31.13 36.61 20.60
C ILE A 18 32.05 35.46 20.18
N ALA A 19 32.70 34.78 21.14
CA ALA A 19 33.57 33.65 20.83
C ALA A 19 32.82 32.50 20.14
N ILE A 20 31.61 32.17 20.60
CA ILE A 20 30.75 31.15 19.97
C ILE A 20 30.36 31.57 18.55
N LEU A 21 29.99 32.84 18.34
CA LEU A 21 29.66 33.36 17.02
C LEU A 21 30.86 33.32 16.07
N CYS A 22 32.06 33.70 16.54
CA CYS A 22 33.29 33.61 15.77
C CYS A 22 33.62 32.16 15.39
N LEU A 23 33.49 31.22 16.33
CA LEU A 23 33.69 29.79 16.06
C LEU A 23 32.67 29.26 15.04
N ALA A 24 31.41 29.64 15.16
CA ALA A 24 30.37 29.25 14.20
C ALA A 24 30.64 29.83 12.78
N LEU A 25 31.14 31.07 12.71
CA LEU A 25 31.55 31.71 11.46
C LEU A 25 32.74 30.98 10.81
N ILE A 26 33.77 30.65 11.59
CA ILE A 26 34.93 29.88 11.12
C ILE A 26 34.48 28.50 10.63
N PHE A 27 33.63 27.82 11.41
CA PHE A 27 33.06 26.52 11.06
C PHE A 27 32.30 26.57 9.73
N SER A 28 31.43 27.56 9.55
CA SER A 28 30.69 27.76 8.30
C SER A 28 31.60 28.16 7.13
N ALA A 29 32.63 28.98 7.37
CA ALA A 29 33.56 29.42 6.33
C ALA A 29 34.41 28.26 5.78
N GLN A 30 34.68 27.26 6.61
CA GLN A 30 35.33 26.00 6.22
C GLN A 30 34.39 25.01 5.48
N GLY A 31 33.16 25.44 5.17
CA GLY A 31 32.18 24.62 4.45
C GLY A 31 31.48 23.57 5.30
N TRP A 32 31.64 23.61 6.63
CA TRP A 32 30.90 22.72 7.53
C TRP A 32 29.47 23.20 7.74
N ARG A 33 28.54 22.25 7.72
CA ARG A 33 27.11 22.49 7.92
C ARG A 33 26.52 21.41 8.83
N LEU A 34 25.53 21.82 9.61
CA LEU A 34 24.81 20.94 10.53
C LEU A 34 23.38 20.77 10.03
N PHE A 35 22.96 19.52 9.84
CA PHE A 35 21.60 19.18 9.44
C PHE A 35 20.96 18.27 10.47
N VAL A 36 19.69 18.53 10.81
CA VAL A 36 18.91 17.67 11.70
C VAL A 36 18.00 16.79 10.86
N VAL A 37 18.06 15.47 11.10
CA VAL A 37 17.18 14.52 10.41
C VAL A 37 15.77 14.59 11.02
N GLN A 38 14.78 14.92 10.19
CA GLN A 38 13.38 15.07 10.63
C GLN A 38 12.47 13.96 10.09
N THR A 39 12.92 13.18 9.10
CA THR A 39 12.15 12.11 8.46
C THR A 39 12.82 10.75 8.66
N PRO A 40 12.06 9.64 8.69
CA PRO A 40 12.64 8.32 8.93
C PRO A 40 13.36 7.69 7.71
N SER A 41 13.51 8.41 6.58
CA SER A 41 13.99 7.85 5.31
C SER A 41 15.40 7.23 5.35
N MET A 42 16.24 7.65 6.30
CA MET A 42 17.58 7.09 6.50
C MET A 42 17.63 5.91 7.48
N GLY A 43 16.50 5.53 8.08
CA GLY A 43 16.38 4.36 8.97
C GLY A 43 17.40 4.39 10.12
N GLN A 44 18.06 3.26 10.37
CA GLN A 44 19.08 3.12 11.41
C GLN A 44 20.39 3.84 11.09
N THR A 45 20.69 4.16 9.83
CA THR A 45 21.91 4.89 9.45
C THR A 45 21.92 6.29 10.06
N ALA A 46 20.79 7.00 9.95
CA ALA A 46 20.58 8.30 10.57
C ALA A 46 19.14 8.38 11.10
N PRO A 47 18.88 7.87 12.32
CA PRO A 47 17.55 7.92 12.92
C PRO A 47 17.06 9.36 13.07
N VAL A 48 15.74 9.54 13.15
CA VAL A 48 15.13 10.86 13.37
C VAL A 48 15.70 11.51 14.64
N GLY A 49 16.03 12.80 14.54
CA GLY A 49 16.70 13.56 15.58
C GLY A 49 18.21 13.32 15.66
N SER A 50 18.83 12.67 14.66
CA SER A 50 20.28 12.67 14.51
C SER A 50 20.78 14.02 13.98
N LEU A 51 21.98 14.41 14.42
CA LEU A 51 22.71 15.56 13.88
C LEU A 51 23.74 15.06 12.86
N VAL A 52 23.56 15.48 11.61
CA VAL A 52 24.48 15.17 10.50
C VAL A 52 25.44 16.34 10.38
N VAL A 53 26.71 16.05 10.63
CA VAL A 53 27.82 16.99 10.48
C VAL A 53 28.40 16.77 9.10
N SER A 54 28.13 17.71 8.19
CA SER A 54 28.47 17.60 6.78
C SER A 54 29.49 18.65 6.39
N GLN A 55 30.32 18.35 5.40
CA GLN A 55 31.28 19.30 4.81
C GLN A 55 31.11 19.35 3.30
N THR A 56 31.12 20.55 2.72
CA THR A 56 31.11 20.73 1.26
C THR A 56 32.36 20.11 0.63
N GLN A 57 32.19 19.33 -0.44
CA GLN A 57 33.28 18.68 -1.17
C GLN A 57 33.15 18.94 -2.68
N GLU A 58 34.28 18.85 -3.39
CA GLU A 58 34.30 18.99 -4.85
C GLU A 58 33.95 17.69 -5.58
N THR A 59 34.08 16.54 -4.92
CA THR A 59 33.78 15.23 -5.52
C THR A 59 32.88 14.43 -4.58
N TYR A 60 31.96 13.67 -5.19
CA TYR A 60 30.99 12.83 -4.49
C TYR A 60 30.96 11.49 -5.20
N ASN A 61 30.97 10.39 -4.44
CA ASN A 61 31.03 9.05 -5.00
C ASN A 61 29.78 8.24 -4.61
N PRO A 62 29.41 7.22 -5.41
CA PRO A 62 28.43 6.22 -4.99
C PRO A 62 28.78 5.65 -3.60
N GLY A 63 27.77 5.57 -2.72
CA GLY A 63 27.92 5.20 -1.32
C GLY A 63 27.97 6.39 -0.35
N ASP A 64 28.26 7.60 -0.82
CA ASP A 64 28.30 8.80 0.02
C ASP A 64 26.91 9.22 0.47
N ILE A 65 26.79 9.62 1.74
CA ILE A 65 25.58 10.25 2.27
C ILE A 65 25.72 11.75 2.06
N ILE A 66 24.81 12.34 1.31
CA ILE A 66 24.86 13.75 0.94
C ILE A 66 23.59 14.47 1.38
N SER A 67 23.73 15.74 1.76
CA SER A 67 22.61 16.66 1.92
C SER A 67 22.48 17.52 0.66
N PHE A 68 21.29 17.63 0.08
CA PHE A 68 21.06 18.36 -1.16
C PHE A 68 19.71 19.09 -1.17
N TYR A 69 19.59 20.14 -1.98
CA TYR A 69 18.36 20.91 -2.13
C TYR A 69 17.42 20.27 -3.15
N ARG A 70 16.14 20.21 -2.79
CA ARG A 70 15.07 19.87 -3.72
C ARG A 70 13.75 20.54 -3.32
N ASN A 71 13.12 21.27 -4.23
CA ASN A 71 11.83 21.95 -4.00
C ASN A 71 11.81 22.77 -2.70
N SER A 72 12.87 23.56 -2.46
CA SER A 72 13.04 24.38 -1.25
C SER A 72 13.11 23.58 0.06
N ARG A 73 13.35 22.27 0.00
CA ARG A 73 13.62 21.40 1.15
C ARG A 73 15.01 20.78 1.02
N ILE A 74 15.58 20.41 2.16
CA ILE A 74 16.86 19.74 2.23
C ILE A 74 16.61 18.27 2.52
N TYR A 75 17.15 17.40 1.68
CA TYR A 75 17.11 15.95 1.86
C TYR A 75 18.51 15.45 2.17
N THR A 76 18.61 14.41 3.00
CA THR A 76 19.88 13.73 3.27
C THR A 76 19.71 12.27 2.88
N HIS A 77 20.30 11.85 1.77
CA HIS A 77 20.18 10.50 1.21
C HIS A 77 21.53 9.98 0.71
N ARG A 78 21.62 8.67 0.48
CA ARG A 78 22.82 8.03 -0.05
C ARG A 78 22.82 8.04 -1.57
N ILE A 79 23.97 8.32 -2.18
CA ILE A 79 24.18 8.15 -3.62
C ILE A 79 24.24 6.65 -3.93
N VAL A 80 23.35 6.19 -4.80
CA VAL A 80 23.30 4.78 -5.24
C VAL A 80 24.12 4.58 -6.51
N ASN A 81 23.98 5.50 -7.47
CA ASN A 81 24.67 5.42 -8.74
C ASN A 81 24.89 6.82 -9.33
N GLU A 82 25.88 6.94 -10.19
CA GLU A 82 26.16 8.13 -10.99
C GLU A 82 26.04 7.78 -12.47
N LYS A 83 25.29 8.60 -13.22
CA LYS A 83 25.15 8.45 -14.68
C LYS A 83 25.09 9.84 -15.32
N ASP A 84 25.90 10.06 -16.34
CA ASP A 84 25.93 11.32 -17.11
C ASP A 84 26.16 12.58 -16.23
N GLY A 85 26.99 12.45 -15.19
CA GLY A 85 27.27 13.52 -14.22
C GLY A 85 26.10 13.85 -13.28
N LYS A 86 25.07 12.99 -13.24
CA LYS A 86 23.92 13.09 -12.34
C LYS A 86 23.88 11.93 -11.37
N PHE A 87 23.46 12.21 -10.14
CA PHE A 87 23.41 11.24 -9.06
C PHE A 87 22.00 10.71 -8.86
N THR A 88 21.87 9.39 -8.78
CA THR A 88 20.67 8.73 -8.26
C THR A 88 20.82 8.61 -6.76
N THR A 89 19.87 9.15 -6.00
CA THR A 89 19.88 9.13 -4.53
C THR A 89 18.77 8.25 -3.98
N LYS A 90 18.97 7.74 -2.77
CA LYS A 90 18.00 6.90 -2.07
C LYS A 90 18.19 7.03 -0.56
N GLY A 91 17.10 7.20 0.17
CA GLY A 91 17.10 7.02 1.63
C GLY A 91 17.31 5.55 1.97
N ASP A 92 18.21 5.23 2.90
CA ASP A 92 18.59 3.85 3.22
C ASP A 92 17.39 2.95 3.62
N MET A 93 16.31 3.52 4.15
CA MET A 93 15.09 2.80 4.51
C MET A 93 14.08 2.69 3.35
N ASN A 94 14.21 3.50 2.30
CA ASN A 94 13.24 3.54 1.21
C ASN A 94 13.28 2.25 0.38
N GLY A 95 12.13 1.79 -0.13
CA GLY A 95 12.06 0.59 -0.98
C GLY A 95 12.62 0.81 -2.40
N SER A 96 12.55 2.04 -2.91
CA SER A 96 12.95 2.41 -4.27
C SER A 96 13.91 3.60 -4.27
N ASN A 97 14.59 3.81 -5.39
CA ASN A 97 15.38 5.03 -5.62
C ASN A 97 14.46 6.25 -5.67
N ASP A 98 15.02 7.42 -5.37
CA ASP A 98 14.30 8.68 -5.54
C ASP A 98 13.94 8.87 -7.03
N PRO A 99 12.74 9.37 -7.34
CA PRO A 99 12.29 9.51 -8.73
C PRO A 99 12.99 10.65 -9.50
N TRP A 100 13.86 11.41 -8.84
CA TRP A 100 14.62 12.50 -9.42
C TRP A 100 16.11 12.17 -9.51
N LEU A 101 16.77 12.80 -10.46
CA LEU A 101 18.22 12.84 -10.56
C LEU A 101 18.73 14.13 -9.91
N THR A 102 19.77 14.02 -9.09
CA THR A 102 20.37 15.14 -8.36
C THR A 102 21.61 15.62 -9.11
N ASN A 103 21.66 16.91 -9.45
CA ASN A 103 22.87 17.50 -10.04
C ASN A 103 23.89 17.81 -8.95
N LYS A 104 25.17 17.89 -9.33
CA LYS A 104 26.25 18.28 -8.41
C LYS A 104 25.99 19.62 -7.72
N ASP A 105 25.42 20.59 -8.44
CA ASP A 105 25.15 21.94 -7.93
C ASP A 105 24.02 21.98 -6.89
N ASP A 106 23.16 20.95 -6.88
CA ASP A 106 22.12 20.81 -5.87
C ASP A 106 22.68 20.24 -4.55
N ILE A 107 23.88 19.64 -4.58
CA ILE A 107 24.52 19.03 -3.42
C ILE A 107 25.14 20.11 -2.54
N ILE A 108 24.75 20.10 -1.28
CA ILE A 108 25.23 21.04 -0.28
C ILE A 108 26.55 20.56 0.32
N ALA A 109 26.56 19.32 0.82
CA ALA A 109 27.67 18.76 1.57
C ALA A 109 27.57 17.24 1.73
N LYS A 110 28.72 16.60 1.93
CA LYS A 110 28.85 15.18 2.30
C LYS A 110 28.85 15.03 3.81
N SER A 111 28.11 14.05 4.32
CA SER A 111 28.12 13.66 5.74
C SER A 111 29.46 13.04 6.13
N HIS A 112 30.06 13.54 7.21
CA HIS A 112 31.24 12.95 7.84
C HIS A 112 30.89 12.23 9.14
N TYR A 113 30.07 12.87 9.99
CA TYR A 113 29.66 12.32 11.27
C TYR A 113 28.15 12.37 11.42
N ILE A 114 27.57 11.28 11.93
CA ILE A 114 26.15 11.20 12.27
C ILE A 114 26.08 10.95 13.76
N ILE A 115 25.70 11.97 14.53
CA ILE A 115 25.62 11.90 15.98
C ILE A 115 24.17 11.64 16.35
N TYR A 116 23.89 10.42 16.83
CA TYR A 116 22.53 10.01 17.18
C TYR A 116 21.97 10.87 18.31
N HIS A 117 20.69 11.23 18.19
CA HIS A 117 19.92 12.02 19.16
C HIS A 117 20.37 13.48 19.40
N ALA A 118 21.55 13.90 18.96
CA ALA A 118 22.04 15.27 19.14
C ALA A 118 21.19 16.32 18.40
N GLY A 119 20.49 15.92 17.33
CA GLY A 119 19.54 16.78 16.63
C GLY A 119 18.33 17.15 17.48
N TRP A 120 17.88 16.26 18.38
CA TRP A 120 16.82 16.58 19.35
C TRP A 120 17.25 17.71 20.29
N LEU A 121 18.50 17.69 20.77
CA LEU A 121 19.05 18.76 21.59
C LEU A 121 19.13 20.07 20.80
N ALA A 122 19.62 20.03 19.56
CA ALA A 122 19.69 21.20 18.68
C ALA A 122 18.31 21.84 18.45
N MET A 123 17.27 21.02 18.25
CA MET A 123 15.89 21.50 18.11
C MET A 123 15.31 22.02 19.44
N ALA A 124 15.68 21.45 20.58
CA ALA A 124 15.17 21.84 21.90
C ALA A 124 15.81 23.14 22.43
N LEU A 125 17.09 23.40 22.13
CA LEU A 125 17.86 24.52 22.68
C LEU A 125 17.18 25.90 22.53
N PRO A 126 16.63 26.29 21.36
CA PRO A 126 15.93 27.57 21.22
C PRO A 126 14.72 27.68 22.16
N TRP A 127 13.90 26.64 22.23
CA TRP A 127 12.69 26.61 23.08
C TRP A 127 13.04 26.66 24.56
N LEU A 128 14.04 25.88 24.97
CA LEU A 128 14.56 25.90 26.33
C LEU A 128 15.08 27.30 26.69
N PHE A 129 15.87 27.92 25.80
CA PHE A 129 16.43 29.26 26.01
C PHE A 129 15.34 30.33 26.16
N PHE A 130 14.40 30.41 25.22
CA PHE A 130 13.29 31.38 25.28
C PHE A 130 12.40 31.15 26.50
N GLY A 131 12.05 29.90 26.79
CA GLY A 131 11.26 29.55 27.97
C GLY A 131 11.98 29.94 29.27
N TRP A 132 13.27 29.67 29.38
CA TRP A 132 14.08 30.07 30.54
C TRP A 132 14.15 31.59 30.71
N ILE A 133 14.27 32.37 29.63
CA ILE A 133 14.22 33.84 29.70
C ILE A 133 12.89 34.31 30.27
N ILE A 134 11.76 33.76 29.80
CA ILE A 134 10.43 34.13 30.29
C ILE A 134 10.31 33.82 31.79
N VAL A 135 10.69 32.61 32.20
CA VAL A 135 10.70 32.20 33.62
C VAL A 135 11.59 33.12 34.46
N TYR A 136 12.77 33.47 33.94
CA TYR A 136 13.68 34.37 34.61
C TYR A 136 13.10 35.78 34.78
N LEU A 137 12.49 36.34 33.74
CA LEU A 137 11.84 37.65 33.78
C LEU A 137 10.67 37.67 34.77
N ILE A 138 9.83 36.62 34.78
CA ILE A 138 8.75 36.46 35.75
C ILE A 138 9.32 36.43 37.16
N SER A 139 10.37 35.62 37.41
CA SER A 139 11.00 35.53 38.73
C SER A 139 11.59 36.86 39.21
N CYS A 140 11.92 37.77 38.30
CA CYS A 140 12.48 39.09 38.61
C CYS A 140 11.42 40.22 38.65
N TRP A 141 10.14 39.90 38.45
CA TRP A 141 9.06 40.89 38.48
C TRP A 141 8.98 41.56 39.85
N ARG A 142 8.89 42.90 39.86
CA ARG A 142 8.88 43.76 41.08
C ARG A 142 7.87 43.39 42.16
N ARG A 143 6.83 42.62 41.84
CA ARG A 143 5.74 42.20 42.75
C ARG A 143 6.03 40.86 43.44
N ILE A 144 7.03 40.13 42.97
CA ILE A 144 7.41 38.82 43.51
C ILE A 144 8.53 39.03 44.54
N SER A 145 8.29 38.51 45.74
CA SER A 145 9.25 38.61 46.83
C SER A 145 10.48 37.71 46.59
N PRO A 146 11.66 38.09 47.12
CA PRO A 146 12.92 37.39 46.83
C PRO A 146 12.92 35.89 47.14
N GLU A 147 12.14 35.45 48.13
CA GLU A 147 11.99 34.06 48.54
C GLU A 147 11.33 33.17 47.47
N TRP A 148 10.47 33.73 46.61
CA TRP A 148 9.77 32.96 45.57
C TRP A 148 10.55 32.83 44.27
N ARG A 149 11.67 33.56 44.10
CA ARG A 149 12.40 33.60 42.83
C ARG A 149 12.97 32.25 42.42
N TRP A 150 13.61 31.54 43.36
CA TRP A 150 14.18 30.21 43.11
C TRP A 150 13.11 29.13 42.91
N PRO A 151 12.05 29.06 43.75
CA PRO A 151 10.91 28.19 43.48
C PRO A 151 10.30 28.40 42.08
N ILE A 152 10.07 29.65 41.68
CA ILE A 152 9.52 29.97 40.35
C ILE A 152 10.47 29.52 39.23
N ARG A 153 11.79 29.67 39.40
CA ARG A 153 12.78 29.22 38.41
C ARG A 153 12.82 27.71 38.27
N ILE A 154 12.79 26.96 39.37
CA ILE A 154 12.82 25.49 39.34
C ILE A 154 11.52 24.96 38.73
N ILE A 155 10.37 25.44 39.20
CA ILE A 155 9.05 25.03 38.72
C ILE A 155 8.88 25.44 37.25
N GLY A 156 9.10 26.71 36.94
CA GLY A 156 8.98 27.25 35.59
C GLY A 156 9.96 26.59 34.61
N GLY A 157 11.22 26.39 35.01
CA GLY A 157 12.22 25.69 34.20
C GLY A 157 11.82 24.24 33.92
N THR A 158 11.23 23.55 34.90
CA THR A 158 10.68 22.19 34.71
C THR A 158 9.51 22.21 33.73
N PHE A 159 8.59 23.16 33.83
CA PHE A 159 7.50 23.32 32.85
C PHE A 159 8.01 23.60 31.44
N VAL A 160 9.08 24.40 31.29
CA VAL A 160 9.71 24.66 30.00
C VAL A 160 10.27 23.38 29.39
N VAL A 161 10.98 22.55 30.17
CA VAL A 161 11.47 21.24 29.70
C VAL A 161 10.32 20.32 29.32
N VAL A 162 9.30 20.22 30.18
CA VAL A 162 8.09 19.42 29.95
C VAL A 162 7.40 19.85 28.66
N PHE A 163 7.15 21.14 28.48
CA PHE A 163 6.47 21.67 27.30
C PHE A 163 7.29 21.45 26.03
N THR A 164 8.61 21.68 26.08
CA THR A 164 9.51 21.47 24.95
C THR A 164 9.55 20.00 24.53
N SER A 165 9.60 19.09 25.51
CA SER A 165 9.50 17.65 25.33
C SER A 165 8.18 17.23 24.70
N LEU A 166 7.04 17.77 25.16
CA LEU A 166 5.73 17.50 24.58
C LEU A 166 5.61 18.03 23.15
N TRP A 167 6.20 19.18 22.86
CA TRP A 167 6.14 19.77 21.53
C TRP A 167 6.98 18.99 20.50
N LEU A 168 8.16 18.52 20.91
CA LEU A 168 9.10 17.82 20.02
C LEU A 168 8.87 16.30 19.98
N HIS A 169 8.24 15.72 20.99
CA HIS A 169 8.08 14.27 21.16
C HIS A 169 9.38 13.46 20.97
N PRO A 170 10.49 13.81 21.64
CA PRO A 170 11.79 13.18 21.37
C PRO A 170 11.92 11.77 21.97
N TRP A 171 11.20 11.47 23.06
CA TRP A 171 11.42 10.26 23.85
C TRP A 171 10.87 9.02 23.17
N ILE A 172 9.58 9.03 22.83
CA ILE A 172 8.89 7.90 22.21
C ILE A 172 8.02 8.46 21.10
N ASN A 173 8.32 8.08 19.87
CA ASN A 173 7.57 8.48 18.70
C ASN A 173 7.69 7.42 17.62
N ILE A 174 6.69 7.34 16.76
CA ILE A 174 6.61 6.38 15.66
C ILE A 174 6.10 7.09 14.44
N ALA A 175 6.61 6.71 13.28
CA ALA A 175 5.97 7.06 12.01
C ALA A 175 5.33 5.81 11.40
N LEU A 176 4.07 5.94 10.98
CA LEU A 176 3.40 4.96 10.12
C LEU A 176 3.80 5.25 8.67
N LEU A 177 4.49 4.32 8.03
CA LEU A 177 4.95 4.48 6.65
C LEU A 177 3.85 4.09 5.67
N ASN A 178 3.18 2.97 5.92
CA ASN A 178 2.04 2.49 5.15
C ASN A 178 1.22 1.48 5.97
N TYR A 179 0.03 1.15 5.49
CA TYR A 179 -0.84 0.13 6.06
C TYR A 179 -1.61 -0.58 4.95
N PHE A 180 -1.72 -1.91 5.01
CA PHE A 180 -2.40 -2.71 4.01
C PHE A 180 -3.23 -3.83 4.66
N PRO A 181 -4.34 -4.28 4.05
CA PRO A 181 -5.02 -5.51 4.45
C PRO A 181 -4.05 -6.70 4.43
N SER A 182 -4.06 -7.50 5.49
CA SER A 182 -3.21 -8.69 5.59
C SER A 182 -3.92 -9.95 5.09
N ASP A 183 -3.21 -10.81 4.36
CA ASP A 183 -3.70 -12.14 3.95
C ASP A 183 -4.02 -13.05 5.15
N LYS A 184 -3.44 -12.75 6.33
CA LYS A 184 -3.67 -13.47 7.59
C LYS A 184 -4.88 -12.93 8.38
N GLY A 185 -5.64 -12.00 7.80
CA GLY A 185 -6.70 -11.24 8.46
C GLY A 185 -6.16 -10.01 9.21
N GLY A 186 -6.99 -8.96 9.29
CA GLY A 186 -6.62 -7.68 9.92
C GLY A 186 -5.81 -6.75 9.00
N ILE A 187 -4.97 -5.91 9.60
CA ILE A 187 -4.14 -4.92 8.90
C ILE A 187 -2.66 -5.14 9.22
N ASP A 188 -1.83 -5.13 8.18
CA ASP A 188 -0.38 -5.01 8.31
C ASP A 188 0.02 -3.53 8.28
N MET A 189 0.57 -3.04 9.39
CA MET A 189 1.05 -1.67 9.55
C MET A 189 2.57 -1.64 9.51
N HIS A 190 3.18 -0.94 8.55
CA HIS A 190 4.62 -0.72 8.55
C HIS A 190 4.95 0.53 9.37
N ILE A 191 5.62 0.31 10.48
CA ILE A 191 5.98 1.37 11.42
C ILE A 191 7.50 1.48 11.56
N VAL A 192 7.96 2.65 11.97
CA VAL A 192 9.38 2.92 12.28
C VAL A 192 9.48 3.72 13.58
N ASN A 193 10.41 3.34 14.46
CA ASN A 193 10.67 4.08 15.69
C ASN A 193 11.43 5.37 15.38
N THR A 194 10.82 6.52 15.65
CA THR A 194 11.42 7.85 15.45
C THR A 194 11.84 8.52 16.77
N GLY A 195 11.57 7.89 17.91
CA GLY A 195 11.98 8.36 19.23
C GLY A 195 13.38 7.89 19.64
N ILE A 196 13.85 8.41 20.78
CA ILE A 196 15.12 8.03 21.41
C ILE A 196 15.03 6.64 22.07
N PHE A 197 13.89 6.32 22.68
CA PHE A 197 13.75 5.08 23.44
C PHE A 197 13.24 3.92 22.58
N PRO A 198 13.73 2.69 22.85
CA PRO A 198 13.20 1.51 22.19
C PRO A 198 11.75 1.27 22.62
N ILE A 199 10.94 0.83 21.66
CA ILE A 199 9.52 0.53 21.84
C ILE A 199 9.27 -0.96 21.62
N LYS A 200 8.17 -1.48 22.15
CA LYS A 200 7.67 -2.81 21.87
C LYS A 200 6.25 -2.72 21.34
N ALA A 201 6.00 -3.31 20.18
CA ALA A 201 4.69 -3.35 19.54
C ALA A 201 4.39 -4.80 19.11
N GLU A 202 3.28 -5.36 19.58
CA GLU A 202 2.86 -6.76 19.32
C GLU A 202 3.99 -7.81 19.49
N GLY A 203 4.84 -7.65 20.50
CA GLY A 203 5.94 -8.58 20.80
C GLY A 203 7.29 -8.20 20.18
N ILE A 204 7.33 -7.37 19.13
CA ILE A 204 8.55 -6.94 18.45
C ILE A 204 9.12 -5.72 19.14
N ARG A 205 10.42 -5.75 19.48
CA ARG A 205 11.16 -4.61 20.05
C ARG A 205 11.84 -3.84 18.92
N LEU A 206 11.56 -2.55 18.80
CA LEU A 206 12.15 -1.66 17.79
C LEU A 206 13.09 -0.66 18.44
N THR A 207 14.32 -0.62 17.95
CA THR A 207 15.32 0.39 18.30
C THR A 207 15.16 1.65 17.43
N PRO A 208 15.75 2.81 17.80
CA PRO A 208 15.62 4.03 17.01
C PRO A 208 16.04 3.83 15.54
N GLY A 209 15.18 4.24 14.62
CA GLY A 209 15.38 4.09 13.17
C GLY A 209 15.05 2.70 12.59
N GLU A 210 14.75 1.72 13.43
CA GLU A 210 14.34 0.38 13.01
C GLU A 210 12.86 0.35 12.61
N ASN A 211 12.55 -0.38 11.53
CA ASN A 211 11.19 -0.55 11.04
C ASN A 211 10.72 -2.01 11.16
N ALA A 212 9.40 -2.20 11.30
CA ALA A 212 8.77 -3.51 11.22
C ALA A 212 7.34 -3.40 10.70
N THR A 213 6.88 -4.49 10.10
CA THR A 213 5.47 -4.69 9.74
C THR A 213 4.77 -5.45 10.84
N ILE A 214 3.69 -4.87 11.38
CA ILE A 214 2.94 -5.44 12.49
C ILE A 214 1.53 -5.77 12.03
N ASN A 215 1.14 -7.03 12.21
CA ASN A 215 -0.20 -7.51 11.91
C ASN A 215 -1.15 -7.27 13.09
N ILE A 216 -2.16 -6.42 12.92
CA ILE A 216 -3.18 -6.14 13.93
C ILE A 216 -4.48 -6.80 13.50
N ARG A 217 -4.93 -7.78 14.28
CA ARG A 217 -6.10 -8.61 13.96
C ARG A 217 -7.42 -8.11 14.53
N TYR A 218 -7.35 -7.33 15.61
CA TYR A 218 -8.53 -6.90 16.36
C TYR A 218 -8.87 -5.46 16.00
N ALA A 219 -10.08 -5.24 15.49
CA ALA A 219 -10.64 -3.91 15.33
C ALA A 219 -11.14 -3.38 16.68
N ASP A 220 -11.13 -2.05 16.87
CA ASP A 220 -11.62 -1.45 18.12
C ASP A 220 -13.11 -1.79 18.32
N SER A 221 -13.44 -2.25 19.53
CA SER A 221 -14.79 -2.70 19.90
C SER A 221 -15.83 -1.62 19.60
N GLY A 222 -16.82 -1.93 18.76
CA GLY A 222 -17.88 -1.00 18.36
C GLY A 222 -17.57 -0.11 17.14
N SER A 223 -16.44 -0.30 16.46
CA SER A 223 -16.07 0.48 15.27
C SER A 223 -16.06 -0.36 13.99
N THR A 224 -16.55 0.20 12.88
CA THR A 224 -16.41 -0.39 11.54
C THR A 224 -15.01 -0.08 10.98
N GLY A 225 -14.10 -1.04 11.11
CA GLY A 225 -12.82 -1.03 10.40
C GLY A 225 -11.74 -0.07 10.93
N ARG A 226 -11.80 0.34 12.21
CA ARG A 226 -10.69 1.05 12.88
C ARG A 226 -9.80 0.07 13.63
N TYR A 227 -8.50 0.23 13.46
CA TYR A 227 -7.48 -0.55 14.14
C TYR A 227 -6.54 0.43 14.84
N THR A 228 -6.28 0.17 16.12
CA THR A 228 -5.44 1.02 16.96
C THR A 228 -4.20 0.26 17.39
N LEU A 229 -3.02 0.85 17.13
CA LEU A 229 -1.75 0.37 17.66
C LEU A 229 -1.31 1.25 18.83
N MET A 230 -1.10 0.62 19.99
CA MET A 230 -0.52 1.26 21.18
C MET A 230 0.83 0.61 21.51
N PRO A 231 1.94 1.18 21.03
CA PRO A 231 3.29 0.69 21.35
C PRO A 231 3.57 0.90 22.84
N ARG A 232 4.39 0.06 23.46
CA ARG A 232 4.80 0.26 24.85
C ARG A 232 6.29 0.60 24.92
N PRO A 233 6.73 1.47 25.84
CA PRO A 233 8.17 1.66 26.08
C PRO A 233 8.81 0.32 26.46
N SER A 234 9.95 0.01 25.84
CA SER A 234 10.73 -1.21 26.09
C SER A 234 12.07 -0.88 26.71
N LEU A 235 12.04 -0.10 27.79
CA LEU A 235 13.23 0.31 28.54
C LEU A 235 13.78 -0.88 29.32
N GLY A 236 15.09 -1.11 29.24
CA GLY A 236 15.78 -2.03 30.15
C GLY A 236 15.88 -1.44 31.56
N PHE A 237 16.36 -2.24 32.51
CA PHE A 237 16.56 -1.82 33.91
C PHE A 237 17.30 -0.49 34.04
N TRP A 238 18.43 -0.34 33.35
CA TRP A 238 19.22 0.91 33.35
C TRP A 238 18.49 2.09 32.71
N GLY A 239 17.65 1.86 31.70
CA GLY A 239 16.85 2.91 31.08
C GLY A 239 15.80 3.47 32.03
N ILE A 240 15.17 2.60 32.82
CA ILE A 240 14.20 2.99 33.86
C ILE A 240 14.89 3.83 34.93
N ILE A 241 16.06 3.41 35.42
CA ILE A 241 16.83 4.17 36.42
C ILE A 241 17.21 5.55 35.89
N TRP A 242 17.72 5.63 34.66
CA TRP A 242 18.07 6.91 34.03
C TRP A 242 16.89 7.86 33.95
N VAL A 243 15.74 7.35 33.53
CA VAL A 243 14.50 8.13 33.44
C VAL A 243 14.02 8.58 34.82
N MET A 244 14.06 7.71 35.83
CA MET A 244 13.74 8.09 37.21
C MET A 244 14.67 9.19 37.72
N LEU A 245 15.98 9.07 37.51
CA LEU A 245 16.95 10.09 37.89
C LEU A 245 16.69 11.41 37.16
N PHE A 246 16.36 11.36 35.86
CA PHE A 246 16.01 12.54 35.09
C PHE A 246 14.75 13.24 35.65
N CYS A 247 13.71 12.47 35.96
CA CYS A 247 12.49 12.98 36.61
C CYS A 247 12.77 13.58 37.99
N LEU A 248 13.74 13.05 38.75
CA LEU A 248 14.11 13.54 40.06
C LEU A 248 15.03 14.76 40.01
N THR A 249 15.54 15.17 38.84
CA THR A 249 16.43 16.34 38.73
C THR A 249 15.87 17.62 39.36
N PRO A 250 14.58 18.00 39.23
CA PRO A 250 14.07 19.21 39.87
C PRO A 250 14.06 19.11 41.39
N LEU A 251 13.78 17.91 41.93
CA LEU A 251 13.83 17.64 43.36
C LEU A 251 15.26 17.75 43.89
N LEU A 252 16.22 17.14 43.20
CA LEU A 252 17.63 17.21 43.56
C LEU A 252 18.13 18.65 43.55
N ILE A 253 17.81 19.41 42.50
CA ILE A 253 18.15 20.85 42.40
C ILE A 253 17.54 21.64 43.57
N ALA A 254 16.29 21.36 43.94
CA ALA A 254 15.62 22.03 45.06
C ALA A 254 16.26 21.72 46.42
N ILE A 255 16.81 20.52 46.61
CA ILE A 255 17.51 20.13 47.85
C ILE A 255 18.88 20.82 47.95
N PHE A 256 19.64 20.89 46.85
CA PHE A 256 20.98 21.49 46.85
C PHE A 256 20.97 23.02 46.90
N ILE A 257 19.95 23.66 46.32
CA ILE A 257 19.79 25.12 46.40
C ILE A 257 19.13 25.44 47.74
N GLN A 258 19.94 25.74 48.77
CA GLN A 258 19.46 26.24 50.05
C GLN A 258 18.58 27.48 49.82
N VAL A 259 17.26 27.31 49.92
CA VAL A 259 16.32 28.45 49.91
C VAL A 259 16.61 29.25 51.18
N PRO A 260 17.05 30.52 51.10
CA PRO A 260 17.47 31.27 52.28
C PRO A 260 16.32 31.41 53.27
N HIS A 261 16.37 30.71 54.40
CA HIS A 261 15.46 30.92 55.51
C HIS A 261 15.89 32.19 56.26
N GLN A 262 15.26 33.33 55.97
CA GLN A 262 15.45 34.53 56.76
C GLN A 262 14.76 34.35 58.12
N ARG A 263 15.50 33.77 59.06
CA ARG A 263 15.27 33.94 60.49
C ARG A 263 15.52 35.41 60.82
N ASN A 264 14.46 36.24 60.85
CA ASN A 264 14.27 37.37 61.78
C ASN A 264 13.12 38.30 61.35
N ARG A 265 11.99 38.24 62.06
CA ARG A 265 11.32 39.47 62.51
C ARG A 265 11.47 39.54 64.02
N ARG A 266 12.35 40.45 64.45
CA ARG A 266 12.59 40.80 65.85
C ARG A 266 11.29 41.20 66.54
N ILE A 267 11.18 40.80 67.80
CA ILE A 267 10.30 41.27 68.88
C ILE A 267 9.84 42.74 68.68
N ARG A 268 8.53 42.97 68.61
CA ARG A 268 7.87 44.22 69.06
C ARG A 268 6.40 43.96 69.45
N SER A 269 6.17 44.11 70.76
CA SER A 269 4.97 44.44 71.55
C SER A 269 3.59 43.84 71.24
N ILE A 270 3.05 43.25 72.31
CA ILE A 270 1.64 43.02 72.65
C ILE A 270 0.77 44.21 72.23
N SER A 271 -0.14 43.98 71.27
CA SER A 271 -1.41 44.68 70.99
C SER A 271 -1.59 44.84 69.48
N ASP A 272 -1.90 43.76 68.79
CA ASP A 272 -2.69 43.83 67.56
C ASP A 272 -3.42 42.50 67.39
N THR A 273 -4.72 42.61 67.15
CA THR A 273 -5.67 41.52 67.01
C THR A 273 -5.30 40.60 65.85
N PRO A 274 -5.54 39.28 65.94
CA PRO A 274 -5.17 38.35 64.89
C PRO A 274 -6.14 38.53 63.72
N LYS A 275 -5.75 39.29 62.69
CA LYS A 275 -6.38 39.14 61.38
C LYS A 275 -5.85 37.87 60.74
N GLU A 276 -6.75 36.91 60.60
CA GLU A 276 -6.59 35.66 59.87
C GLU A 276 -5.94 35.89 58.50
N SER A 277 -4.65 35.59 58.39
CA SER A 277 -4.03 35.12 57.15
C SER A 277 -3.40 33.75 57.39
N LEU A 278 -4.17 32.89 58.05
CA LEU A 278 -3.85 31.48 58.25
C LEU A 278 -4.12 30.77 56.93
N PHE A 279 -3.14 30.60 56.05
CA PHE A 279 -3.06 29.43 55.16
C PHE A 279 -1.77 29.38 54.33
N ILE A 280 -1.11 30.52 54.06
CA ILE A 280 0.03 30.58 53.12
C ILE A 280 1.41 30.55 53.81
N ASP A 281 1.53 31.01 55.07
CA ASP A 281 2.84 31.19 55.71
C ASP A 281 3.46 29.91 56.32
N LYS A 282 2.69 28.83 56.53
CA LYS A 282 3.19 27.61 57.20
C LYS A 282 3.57 26.45 56.27
N TYR A 283 3.19 26.49 55.00
CA TYR A 283 3.35 25.34 54.10
C TYR A 283 4.00 25.61 52.73
N PRO A 284 4.94 26.57 52.56
CA PRO A 284 5.60 26.76 51.27
C PRO A 284 6.34 25.49 50.83
N TYR A 285 6.91 24.73 51.77
CA TYR A 285 7.62 23.48 51.49
C TYR A 285 6.68 22.34 51.05
N ILE A 286 5.48 22.23 51.64
CA ILE A 286 4.51 21.20 51.23
C ILE A 286 4.00 21.50 49.81
N ILE A 287 3.72 22.76 49.51
CA ILE A 287 3.29 23.19 48.16
C ILE A 287 4.40 22.97 47.13
N ILE A 288 5.66 23.28 47.46
CA ILE A 288 6.80 23.02 46.57
C ILE A 288 6.99 21.52 46.35
N VAL A 289 6.90 20.69 47.39
CA VAL A 289 6.98 19.22 47.28
C VAL A 289 5.84 18.67 46.44
N LEU A 290 4.61 19.15 46.63
CA LEU A 290 3.45 18.78 45.81
C LEU A 290 3.62 19.18 44.34
N ILE A 291 4.16 20.37 44.06
CA ILE A 291 4.41 20.82 42.69
C ILE A 291 5.54 20.01 42.06
N ILE A 292 6.59 19.66 42.80
CA ILE A 292 7.66 18.79 42.32
C ILE A 292 7.13 17.38 42.06
N LEU A 293 6.32 16.82 42.95
CA LEU A 293 5.63 15.53 42.73
C LEU A 293 4.73 15.59 41.50
N LEU A 294 3.95 16.66 41.32
CA LEU A 294 3.13 16.86 40.14
C LEU A 294 3.98 16.98 38.87
N SER A 295 5.13 17.64 38.95
CA SER A 295 6.08 17.76 37.84
C SER A 295 6.69 16.40 37.47
N VAL A 296 7.04 15.58 38.46
CA VAL A 296 7.51 14.20 38.29
C VAL A 296 6.42 13.35 37.65
N ILE A 297 5.17 13.48 38.09
CA ILE A 297 4.02 12.77 37.50
C ILE A 297 3.85 13.18 36.04
N ILE A 298 3.84 14.47 35.74
CA ILE A 298 3.70 14.98 34.36
C ILE A 298 4.86 14.50 33.48
N LEU A 299 6.10 14.55 33.95
CA LEU A 299 7.27 14.05 33.21
C LEU A 299 7.19 12.53 32.99
N SER A 300 6.66 11.80 33.97
CA SER A 300 6.45 10.35 33.87
C SER A 300 5.34 10.02 32.87
N MET A 301 4.29 10.83 32.79
CA MET A 301 3.23 10.70 31.78
C MET A 301 3.73 10.91 30.34
N GLN A 302 4.89 11.54 30.14
CA GLN A 302 5.52 11.68 28.80
C GLN A 302 6.13 10.36 28.30
N LEU A 303 6.37 9.40 29.18
CA LEU A 303 6.89 8.07 28.83
C LEU A 303 5.76 7.10 28.47
N SER A 304 4.52 7.47 28.74
CA SER A 304 3.34 6.78 28.22
C SER A 304 3.06 7.24 26.80
N THR A 305 2.98 6.30 25.87
CA THR A 305 2.61 6.55 24.48
C THR A 305 1.14 6.97 24.40
N LEU A 306 0.87 8.26 24.30
CA LEU A 306 -0.43 8.74 23.79
C LEU A 306 -0.51 8.65 22.25
N ALA A 307 0.52 8.13 21.58
CA ALA A 307 0.52 7.84 20.15
C ALA A 307 -0.34 6.60 19.86
N ALA A 308 -1.66 6.78 19.84
CA ALA A 308 -2.59 5.84 19.24
C ALA A 308 -2.70 6.17 17.74
N PHE A 309 -2.18 5.30 16.89
CA PHE A 309 -2.42 5.42 15.45
C PHE A 309 -3.74 4.74 15.14
N THR A 310 -4.74 5.53 14.75
CA THR A 310 -6.01 5.02 14.23
C THR A 310 -5.90 4.92 12.71
N ALA A 311 -5.80 3.70 12.18
CA ALA A 311 -6.01 3.46 10.75
C ALA A 311 -7.46 3.02 10.54
N SER A 312 -8.14 3.60 9.56
CA SER A 312 -9.48 3.15 9.15
C SER A 312 -9.43 2.55 7.75
N ILE A 313 -9.81 1.29 7.61
CA ILE A 313 -9.99 0.65 6.30
C ILE A 313 -11.47 0.39 6.07
N ARG A 314 -12.02 0.92 4.96
CA ARG A 314 -13.40 0.64 4.52
C ARG A 314 -13.52 -0.62 3.64
N ASN A 315 -12.41 -1.24 3.26
CA ASN A 315 -12.37 -2.41 2.37
C ASN A 315 -11.28 -3.41 2.79
N SER A 316 -11.68 -4.60 3.21
CA SER A 316 -10.81 -5.66 3.73
C SER A 316 -10.12 -6.52 2.65
N VAL A 317 -10.16 -6.10 1.38
CA VAL A 317 -9.62 -6.88 0.26
C VAL A 317 -8.63 -6.03 -0.54
N SER A 318 -7.34 -6.31 -0.42
CA SER A 318 -6.31 -5.79 -1.33
C SER A 318 -6.55 -6.36 -2.73
N ARG A 319 -7.01 -5.52 -3.66
CA ARG A 319 -7.06 -5.85 -5.10
C ARG A 319 -5.77 -5.50 -5.85
N ALA A 320 -4.77 -4.94 -5.17
CA ALA A 320 -3.47 -4.64 -5.75
C ALA A 320 -2.61 -5.91 -5.78
N ARG A 321 -2.76 -6.69 -6.84
CA ARG A 321 -1.84 -7.79 -7.22
C ARG A 321 -1.09 -7.38 -8.49
N THR A 322 0.20 -7.68 -8.58
CA THR A 322 0.91 -7.63 -9.87
C THR A 322 0.33 -8.71 -10.79
N SER A 323 -0.52 -8.31 -11.74
CA SER A 323 -1.03 -9.22 -12.76
C SER A 323 0.13 -9.70 -13.63
N THR A 324 0.26 -11.01 -13.83
CA THR A 324 1.26 -11.62 -14.71
C THR A 324 1.17 -11.04 -16.13
N TRP A 325 -0.05 -10.69 -16.56
CA TRP A 325 -0.30 -10.07 -17.86
C TRP A 325 -0.95 -8.71 -17.71
N PHE A 326 -0.39 -7.71 -18.42
CA PHE A 326 -0.93 -6.36 -18.42
C PHE A 326 -2.26 -6.27 -19.19
N ASN A 327 -2.41 -7.00 -20.30
CA ASN A 327 -3.56 -6.95 -21.19
C ASN A 327 -3.85 -8.35 -21.78
N CYS A 328 -4.96 -8.51 -22.49
CA CYS A 328 -5.38 -9.80 -23.03
C CYS A 328 -4.55 -10.26 -24.22
N GLU A 329 -4.14 -9.33 -25.09
CA GLU A 329 -3.34 -9.67 -26.26
C GLU A 329 -1.96 -10.22 -25.88
N ASN A 330 -1.41 -9.82 -24.74
CA ASN A 330 -0.13 -10.33 -24.23
C ASN A 330 -0.22 -11.81 -23.82
N TYR A 331 -1.24 -12.23 -23.06
CA TYR A 331 -1.34 -13.64 -22.67
C TYR A 331 -1.62 -14.53 -23.88
N LEU A 332 -2.39 -14.03 -24.86
CA LEU A 332 -2.69 -14.74 -26.11
C LEU A 332 -1.48 -14.90 -27.05
N LYS A 333 -0.40 -14.15 -26.81
CA LYS A 333 0.89 -14.29 -27.49
C LYS A 333 1.91 -15.10 -26.67
N SER A 334 1.58 -15.39 -25.41
CA SER A 334 2.46 -16.06 -24.46
C SER A 334 2.23 -17.57 -24.41
N ASN A 335 3.06 -18.30 -23.66
CA ASN A 335 2.90 -19.74 -23.47
C ASN A 335 1.94 -20.06 -22.30
N PRO A 336 1.03 -21.03 -22.45
CA PRO A 336 0.78 -21.83 -23.64
C PRO A 336 0.12 -21.01 -24.75
N LYS A 337 0.67 -21.08 -25.95
CA LYS A 337 0.20 -20.29 -27.08
C LYS A 337 -1.07 -20.91 -27.67
N PRO A 338 -2.16 -20.14 -27.84
CA PRO A 338 -3.36 -20.65 -28.50
C PRO A 338 -3.08 -20.94 -29.98
N VAL A 339 -3.74 -21.96 -30.52
CA VAL A 339 -3.70 -22.28 -31.95
C VAL A 339 -4.59 -21.35 -32.77
N ILE A 340 -5.62 -20.78 -32.14
CA ILE A 340 -6.49 -19.76 -32.73
C ILE A 340 -6.77 -18.73 -31.64
N ALA A 341 -6.51 -17.45 -31.90
CA ALA A 341 -6.94 -16.36 -31.04
C ALA A 341 -7.44 -15.16 -31.86
N PHE A 342 -8.65 -14.70 -31.56
CA PHE A 342 -9.27 -13.54 -32.21
C PHE A 342 -9.62 -12.46 -31.18
N ALA A 343 -9.08 -11.26 -31.36
CA ALA A 343 -9.42 -10.13 -30.50
C ALA A 343 -10.85 -9.59 -30.75
N MET A 344 -11.42 -9.86 -31.94
CA MET A 344 -12.77 -9.42 -32.36
C MET A 344 -12.92 -7.89 -32.42
N LYS A 345 -12.02 -7.23 -33.17
CA LYS A 345 -11.84 -5.76 -33.20
C LYS A 345 -12.56 -5.05 -34.36
N SER A 346 -13.34 -5.75 -35.17
CA SER A 346 -14.07 -5.18 -36.32
C SER A 346 -15.34 -5.98 -36.63
N SER A 347 -16.25 -5.43 -37.45
CA SER A 347 -17.45 -6.14 -37.93
C SER A 347 -17.17 -7.11 -39.10
N GLY A 348 -15.93 -7.19 -39.58
CA GLY A 348 -15.57 -8.02 -40.73
C GLY A 348 -14.92 -9.35 -40.32
N ASN A 349 -14.16 -9.90 -41.26
CA ASN A 349 -13.25 -11.00 -40.96
C ASN A 349 -12.25 -10.61 -39.85
N GLN A 350 -11.92 -11.58 -39.00
CA GLN A 350 -11.01 -11.37 -37.88
C GLN A 350 -9.63 -11.90 -38.22
N SER A 351 -8.61 -11.06 -38.12
CA SER A 351 -7.21 -11.51 -38.20
C SER A 351 -6.84 -12.19 -36.89
N GLU A 352 -6.17 -13.34 -36.99
CA GLU A 352 -5.65 -14.06 -35.82
C GLU A 352 -4.48 -13.28 -35.18
N ILE A 353 -4.42 -13.25 -33.85
CA ILE A 353 -3.50 -12.41 -33.06
C ILE A 353 -2.02 -12.81 -33.25
N ASN A 354 -1.76 -14.09 -33.42
CA ASN A 354 -0.44 -14.69 -33.61
C ASN A 354 0.00 -14.78 -35.07
N GLY A 355 -0.88 -14.38 -36.01
CA GLY A 355 -0.66 -14.37 -37.45
C GLY A 355 -0.97 -15.70 -38.14
N GLY A 356 -1.24 -15.63 -39.44
CA GLY A 356 -1.33 -16.80 -40.32
C GLY A 356 -2.74 -17.36 -40.58
N LEU A 357 -3.75 -16.94 -39.81
CA LEU A 357 -5.14 -17.36 -40.00
C LEU A 357 -6.09 -16.15 -40.07
N VAL A 358 -7.24 -16.33 -40.74
CA VAL A 358 -8.29 -15.32 -40.87
C VAL A 358 -9.65 -15.95 -40.61
N GLY A 359 -10.22 -15.62 -39.45
CA GLY A 359 -11.57 -16.01 -39.07
C GLY A 359 -12.59 -15.38 -40.03
N GLN A 360 -13.36 -16.24 -40.69
CA GLN A 360 -14.35 -15.84 -41.69
C GLN A 360 -15.65 -15.42 -41.00
N ALA A 361 -16.02 -14.15 -41.13
CA ALA A 361 -17.30 -13.64 -40.69
C ALA A 361 -18.36 -13.96 -41.76
N ARG A 362 -19.42 -14.66 -41.35
CA ARG A 362 -20.61 -14.95 -42.19
C ARG A 362 -21.85 -14.37 -41.52
N GLY A 363 -22.73 -13.78 -42.34
CA GLY A 363 -23.85 -13.00 -41.84
C GLY A 363 -23.44 -11.57 -41.47
N ASN A 364 -24.35 -10.86 -40.82
CA ASN A 364 -24.15 -9.46 -40.47
C ASN A 364 -23.43 -9.36 -39.14
N PHE A 365 -22.54 -8.39 -38.97
CA PHE A 365 -21.98 -8.08 -37.68
C PHE A 365 -21.96 -6.57 -37.53
N SER A 366 -22.12 -6.11 -36.30
CA SER A 366 -21.90 -4.72 -35.94
C SER A 366 -20.73 -4.63 -34.97
N PHE A 367 -20.16 -3.44 -34.81
CA PHE A 367 -19.03 -3.24 -33.92
C PHE A 367 -19.27 -2.00 -33.07
N ASP A 368 -19.14 -2.15 -31.76
CA ASP A 368 -19.26 -1.05 -30.79
C ASP A 368 -17.87 -0.73 -30.25
N ALA A 369 -17.26 0.32 -30.80
CA ALA A 369 -15.93 0.79 -30.42
C ALA A 369 -15.83 1.31 -28.97
N ASN A 370 -16.97 1.55 -28.31
CA ASN A 370 -17.04 2.09 -26.95
C ASN A 370 -17.28 1.01 -25.89
N ASP A 371 -17.76 -0.18 -26.25
CA ASP A 371 -17.93 -1.27 -25.29
C ASP A 371 -16.59 -1.95 -24.97
N ARG A 372 -15.86 -1.28 -24.07
CA ARG A 372 -14.54 -1.74 -23.63
C ARG A 372 -14.59 -2.75 -22.49
N GLY A 373 -15.77 -3.14 -22.00
CA GLY A 373 -15.92 -3.73 -20.66
C GLY A 373 -15.05 -4.96 -20.33
N SER A 374 -14.63 -5.76 -21.32
CA SER A 374 -13.58 -6.78 -21.19
C SER A 374 -12.28 -6.35 -21.89
N CYS A 375 -11.11 -6.72 -21.36
CA CYS A 375 -9.81 -6.44 -21.98
C CYS A 375 -9.62 -4.95 -22.32
N GLN A 376 -9.98 -4.08 -21.37
CA GLN A 376 -9.99 -2.62 -21.55
C GLN A 376 -8.64 -2.04 -22.00
N ARG A 377 -7.55 -2.64 -21.53
CA ARG A 377 -6.18 -2.19 -21.77
C ARG A 377 -5.67 -2.48 -23.19
N ASP A 378 -6.34 -3.34 -23.95
CA ASP A 378 -6.01 -3.64 -25.35
C ASP A 378 -6.62 -2.64 -26.36
N GLY A 379 -7.41 -1.68 -25.87
CA GLY A 379 -8.17 -0.75 -26.72
C GLY A 379 -9.24 -1.46 -27.56
N GLY A 380 -9.79 -0.75 -28.56
CA GLY A 380 -10.87 -1.27 -29.40
C GLY A 380 -12.23 -1.28 -28.69
N GLY A 381 -13.07 -2.24 -29.05
CA GLY A 381 -14.46 -2.38 -28.61
C GLY A 381 -14.97 -3.80 -28.84
N ALA A 382 -16.28 -4.00 -28.90
CA ALA A 382 -16.89 -5.32 -28.94
C ALA A 382 -17.52 -5.66 -30.29
N LEU A 383 -17.32 -6.90 -30.75
CA LEU A 383 -18.03 -7.47 -31.89
C LEU A 383 -19.45 -7.85 -31.47
N ILE A 384 -20.44 -7.31 -32.17
CA ILE A 384 -21.86 -7.57 -31.96
C ILE A 384 -22.31 -8.63 -32.97
N TYR A 385 -22.87 -9.71 -32.44
CA TYR A 385 -23.48 -10.80 -33.21
C TYR A 385 -24.95 -10.46 -33.44
N GLU A 386 -25.25 -10.10 -34.68
CA GLU A 386 -26.59 -9.87 -35.20
C GLU A 386 -27.31 -11.21 -35.48
N PRO A 387 -28.58 -11.20 -35.91
CA PRO A 387 -29.20 -12.43 -36.39
C PRO A 387 -28.42 -13.04 -37.57
N ASN A 388 -28.21 -14.36 -37.51
CA ASN A 388 -27.50 -15.15 -38.53
C ASN A 388 -25.98 -14.92 -38.63
N SER A 389 -25.35 -14.40 -37.58
CA SER A 389 -23.90 -14.16 -37.52
C SER A 389 -23.12 -15.40 -37.07
N CYS A 390 -22.04 -15.71 -37.77
CA CYS A 390 -21.17 -16.84 -37.45
C CYS A 390 -19.74 -16.48 -37.81
N LEU A 391 -18.85 -16.49 -36.83
CA LEU A 391 -17.42 -16.35 -37.05
C LEU A 391 -16.81 -17.73 -36.98
N GLY A 392 -16.01 -18.12 -37.97
CA GLY A 392 -15.29 -19.37 -37.82
C GLY A 392 -14.06 -19.51 -38.67
N GLN A 393 -13.21 -20.42 -38.21
CA GLN A 393 -11.87 -20.63 -38.71
C GLN A 393 -11.71 -22.10 -39.06
N TYR A 394 -11.23 -22.35 -40.28
CA TYR A 394 -10.93 -23.71 -40.72
C TYR A 394 -9.80 -24.28 -39.85
N SER A 395 -9.99 -25.49 -39.35
CA SER A 395 -8.93 -26.26 -38.71
C SER A 395 -8.04 -26.86 -39.80
N ALA A 396 -7.05 -26.09 -40.27
CA ALA A 396 -6.06 -26.57 -41.23
C ALA A 396 -5.03 -27.44 -40.49
N GLY A 397 -5.15 -28.77 -40.58
CA GLY A 397 -4.10 -29.68 -40.10
C GLY A 397 -4.50 -30.92 -39.30
N GLY A 398 -5.70 -31.49 -39.47
CA GLY A 398 -6.01 -32.84 -38.94
C GLY A 398 -6.12 -32.97 -37.40
N ASN A 399 -5.80 -31.94 -36.62
CA ASN A 399 -5.91 -31.94 -35.15
C ASN A 399 -7.35 -31.70 -34.64
N ILE A 400 -8.31 -32.37 -35.28
CA ILE A 400 -9.70 -32.47 -34.81
C ILE A 400 -9.81 -33.52 -33.69
N GLN A 401 -8.72 -34.24 -33.43
CA GLN A 401 -8.59 -35.30 -32.45
C GLN A 401 -7.94 -34.89 -31.12
N THR A 402 -7.68 -33.60 -30.86
CA THR A 402 -7.01 -33.19 -29.61
C THR A 402 -7.79 -33.70 -28.40
N SER A 403 -7.16 -34.61 -27.66
CA SER A 403 -7.73 -35.19 -26.43
C SER A 403 -7.59 -34.24 -25.25
N ASP A 404 -6.76 -33.22 -25.39
CA ASP A 404 -6.42 -32.25 -24.35
C ASP A 404 -6.48 -30.85 -24.98
N TYR A 405 -7.41 -30.01 -24.52
CA TYR A 405 -7.61 -28.67 -25.08
C TYR A 405 -8.29 -27.72 -24.10
N SER A 406 -8.26 -26.43 -24.43
CA SER A 406 -9.00 -25.37 -23.74
C SER A 406 -9.72 -24.46 -24.72
N LEU A 407 -10.95 -24.07 -24.38
CA LEU A 407 -11.78 -23.10 -25.10
C LEU A 407 -11.98 -21.89 -24.21
N GLU A 408 -11.73 -20.70 -24.71
CA GLU A 408 -11.77 -19.45 -23.96
C GLU A 408 -12.54 -18.37 -24.76
N VAL A 409 -13.41 -17.62 -24.10
CA VAL A 409 -14.13 -16.50 -24.73
C VAL A 409 -14.60 -15.49 -23.70
N TRP A 410 -14.50 -14.20 -24.04
CA TRP A 410 -15.25 -13.15 -23.34
C TRP A 410 -16.57 -12.87 -24.05
N PHE A 411 -17.67 -12.83 -23.30
CA PHE A 411 -18.99 -12.58 -23.83
C PHE A 411 -19.83 -11.68 -22.92
N LYS A 412 -20.86 -11.07 -23.51
CA LYS A 412 -21.86 -10.24 -22.82
C LYS A 412 -23.19 -10.35 -23.53
N THR A 413 -24.25 -10.62 -22.79
CA THR A 413 -25.61 -10.74 -23.34
C THR A 413 -26.68 -10.57 -22.26
N ASN A 414 -27.88 -10.18 -22.68
CA ASN A 414 -29.09 -10.16 -21.88
C ASN A 414 -30.16 -11.14 -22.40
N ASP A 415 -29.84 -11.95 -23.42
CA ASP A 415 -30.79 -12.89 -24.02
C ASP A 415 -30.91 -14.14 -23.14
N ARG A 416 -31.91 -14.13 -22.26
CA ARG A 416 -32.22 -15.23 -21.33
C ARG A 416 -32.84 -16.44 -22.02
N ASN A 417 -33.31 -16.31 -23.26
CA ASN A 417 -34.08 -17.35 -23.95
C ASN A 417 -33.18 -18.30 -24.73
N SER A 418 -32.23 -18.94 -24.03
CA SER A 418 -31.29 -19.91 -24.61
C SER A 418 -30.42 -19.27 -25.71
N ASN A 419 -29.28 -18.74 -25.30
CA ASN A 419 -28.45 -17.93 -26.18
C ASN A 419 -27.33 -18.72 -26.86
N GLY A 420 -27.72 -19.64 -27.74
CA GLY A 420 -26.87 -20.35 -28.70
C GLY A 420 -25.50 -20.82 -28.22
N LYS A 421 -24.63 -21.18 -29.17
CA LYS A 421 -23.25 -21.58 -28.88
C LYS A 421 -22.36 -20.35 -28.72
N LEU A 422 -21.52 -20.31 -27.69
CA LEU A 422 -20.47 -19.31 -27.56
C LEU A 422 -19.26 -19.69 -28.42
N ILE A 423 -18.70 -20.87 -28.18
CA ILE A 423 -17.56 -21.42 -28.90
C ILE A 423 -17.69 -22.94 -28.98
N GLY A 424 -17.24 -23.53 -30.08
CA GLY A 424 -17.08 -24.98 -30.19
C GLY A 424 -16.73 -25.40 -31.60
N MET A 425 -16.79 -26.70 -31.87
CA MET A 425 -16.44 -27.26 -33.18
C MET A 425 -17.68 -27.72 -33.93
N GLY A 426 -17.63 -27.56 -35.25
CA GLY A 426 -18.76 -27.84 -36.12
C GLY A 426 -18.36 -28.04 -37.58
N HIS A 427 -19.19 -28.72 -38.37
CA HIS A 427 -19.02 -28.74 -39.82
C HIS A 427 -19.74 -27.57 -40.49
N ALA A 428 -19.24 -27.22 -41.67
CA ALA A 428 -19.74 -26.15 -42.52
C ALA A 428 -19.63 -24.73 -41.93
N ILE A 429 -18.97 -23.90 -42.72
CA ILE A 429 -19.23 -22.47 -42.80
C ILE A 429 -19.38 -22.28 -44.31
N VAL A 430 -20.53 -21.86 -44.86
CA VAL A 430 -20.69 -20.83 -45.93
C VAL A 430 -22.11 -20.91 -46.55
N ASN A 431 -22.69 -19.72 -46.77
CA ASN A 431 -23.65 -19.27 -47.79
C ASN A 431 -25.10 -19.76 -47.75
N SER A 432 -25.96 -18.80 -47.41
CA SER A 432 -27.41 -18.72 -47.65
C SER A 432 -28.30 -19.77 -46.95
N VAL A 433 -28.76 -19.37 -45.78
CA VAL A 433 -30.17 -19.50 -45.32
C VAL A 433 -30.69 -20.88 -44.92
N THR A 434 -30.04 -22.00 -45.22
CA THR A 434 -30.49 -23.29 -44.64
C THR A 434 -29.34 -24.06 -43.99
N ILE A 435 -29.38 -24.14 -42.66
CA ILE A 435 -28.38 -24.88 -41.89
C ILE A 435 -29.03 -26.08 -41.22
N TYR A 436 -28.60 -27.28 -41.60
CA TYR A 436 -28.79 -28.50 -40.82
C TYR A 436 -27.42 -29.00 -40.39
N GLU A 437 -26.84 -28.37 -39.38
CA GLU A 437 -25.75 -28.99 -38.64
C GLU A 437 -26.40 -30.03 -37.72
N SER A 438 -26.30 -31.31 -38.10
CA SER A 438 -26.79 -32.39 -37.26
C SER A 438 -25.91 -32.51 -36.01
N GLU A 439 -26.44 -33.15 -34.96
CA GLU A 439 -25.68 -33.40 -33.74
C GLU A 439 -24.43 -34.26 -33.95
N THR A 440 -24.34 -34.98 -35.06
CA THR A 440 -23.16 -35.79 -35.39
C THR A 440 -22.02 -34.94 -35.96
N GLN A 441 -22.28 -33.67 -36.27
CA GLN A 441 -21.34 -32.73 -36.87
C GLN A 441 -20.99 -31.57 -35.94
N ASN A 442 -21.56 -31.53 -34.73
CA ASN A 442 -21.34 -30.51 -33.72
C ASN A 442 -20.81 -31.15 -32.44
N ASP A 443 -19.72 -30.63 -31.88
CA ASP A 443 -19.18 -31.10 -30.59
C ASP A 443 -18.32 -30.02 -29.90
N ARG A 444 -17.87 -30.30 -28.67
CA ARG A 444 -16.99 -29.43 -27.88
C ARG A 444 -17.65 -28.07 -27.62
N ASN A 445 -18.89 -28.11 -27.18
CA ASN A 445 -19.76 -26.95 -27.11
C ASN A 445 -19.65 -26.25 -25.76
N LEU A 446 -19.27 -24.98 -25.78
CA LEU A 446 -19.47 -24.05 -24.66
C LEU A 446 -20.61 -23.10 -25.03
N TYR A 447 -21.67 -23.08 -24.23
CA TYR A 447 -22.92 -22.39 -24.55
C TYR A 447 -23.66 -21.92 -23.31
N ILE A 448 -24.73 -21.15 -23.54
CA ILE A 448 -25.60 -20.61 -22.49
C ILE A 448 -26.93 -21.37 -22.52
N ASP A 449 -27.32 -21.97 -21.40
CA ASP A 449 -28.58 -22.68 -21.27
C ASP A 449 -29.79 -21.75 -21.06
N ARG A 450 -31.00 -22.33 -20.99
CA ARG A 450 -32.25 -21.55 -20.81
C ARG A 450 -32.35 -20.79 -19.48
N SER A 451 -31.53 -21.16 -18.49
CA SER A 451 -31.49 -20.54 -17.17
C SER A 451 -30.35 -19.50 -17.07
N GLY A 452 -29.60 -19.30 -18.16
CA GLY A 452 -28.46 -18.40 -18.21
C GLY A 452 -27.19 -18.98 -17.60
N ARG A 453 -27.12 -20.30 -17.38
CA ARG A 453 -25.89 -20.97 -16.94
C ARG A 453 -24.95 -21.18 -18.11
N ILE A 454 -23.66 -21.22 -17.81
CA ILE A 454 -22.64 -21.63 -18.76
C ILE A 454 -22.53 -23.15 -18.71
N VAL A 455 -22.61 -23.79 -19.88
CA VAL A 455 -22.57 -25.23 -20.04
C VAL A 455 -21.46 -25.59 -21.01
N PHE A 456 -20.60 -26.51 -20.57
CA PHE A 456 -19.65 -27.19 -21.45
C PHE A 456 -20.13 -28.62 -21.68
N ALA A 457 -20.31 -28.99 -22.94
CA ALA A 457 -20.79 -30.32 -23.32
C ALA A 457 -19.98 -30.92 -24.47
N ILE A 458 -19.80 -32.23 -24.40
CA ILE A 458 -19.19 -33.05 -25.43
C ILE A 458 -20.06 -34.28 -25.71
N ARG A 459 -19.81 -34.97 -26.83
CA ARG A 459 -20.59 -36.16 -27.18
C ARG A 459 -19.74 -37.29 -27.76
N PRO A 460 -18.92 -37.99 -26.95
CA PRO A 460 -18.24 -39.20 -27.42
C PRO A 460 -19.25 -40.21 -27.98
N ASP A 461 -20.05 -40.82 -27.09
CA ASP A 461 -21.09 -41.79 -27.46
C ASP A 461 -22.49 -41.25 -27.10
N SER A 462 -22.61 -40.62 -25.93
CA SER A 462 -23.78 -39.86 -25.47
C SER A 462 -23.36 -38.46 -25.02
N VAL A 463 -24.31 -37.54 -24.89
CA VAL A 463 -24.02 -36.18 -24.39
C VAL A 463 -23.54 -36.27 -22.94
N GLN A 464 -22.36 -35.73 -22.70
CA GLN A 464 -21.79 -35.46 -21.38
C GLN A 464 -21.66 -33.95 -21.22
N TYR A 465 -21.95 -33.43 -20.03
CA TYR A 465 -21.89 -31.99 -19.78
C TYR A 465 -21.52 -31.68 -18.34
N ILE A 466 -20.99 -30.48 -18.15
CA ILE A 466 -20.81 -29.81 -16.87
C ILE A 466 -21.37 -28.39 -17.00
N ALA A 467 -21.97 -27.87 -15.94
CA ALA A 467 -22.62 -26.57 -15.95
C ALA A 467 -22.27 -25.78 -14.69
N SER A 468 -22.26 -24.46 -14.81
CA SER A 468 -22.15 -23.56 -13.67
C SER A 468 -23.28 -23.82 -12.64
N PRO A 469 -23.12 -23.42 -11.36
CA PRO A 469 -24.11 -23.64 -10.31
C PRO A 469 -25.52 -23.17 -10.66
N ALA A 470 -26.53 -23.88 -10.14
CA ALA A 470 -27.92 -23.45 -10.26
C ALA A 470 -28.17 -22.11 -9.54
N GLY A 471 -29.06 -21.28 -10.09
CA GLY A 471 -29.41 -19.97 -9.52
C GLY A 471 -28.49 -18.82 -9.92
N ILE A 472 -27.34 -19.08 -10.57
CA ILE A 472 -26.47 -18.04 -11.13
C ILE A 472 -26.81 -17.83 -12.61
N ASN A 473 -27.03 -16.58 -12.98
CA ASN A 473 -27.37 -16.18 -14.34
C ASN A 473 -26.29 -15.27 -14.94
N TYR A 474 -25.63 -15.74 -16.00
CA TYR A 474 -24.59 -15.03 -16.75
C TYR A 474 -25.12 -14.30 -18.00
N THR A 475 -26.46 -14.16 -18.12
CA THR A 475 -27.15 -13.34 -19.11
C THR A 475 -27.72 -12.06 -18.46
N ASP A 476 -26.87 -11.43 -17.65
CA ASP A 476 -27.17 -10.26 -16.84
C ASP A 476 -26.73 -8.94 -17.50
N ASN A 477 -26.29 -8.99 -18.76
CA ASN A 477 -25.71 -7.88 -19.51
C ASN A 477 -24.36 -7.38 -18.97
N ASN A 478 -23.64 -8.15 -18.16
CA ASN A 478 -22.26 -7.88 -17.80
C ASN A 478 -21.28 -8.69 -18.67
N TRP A 479 -20.01 -8.28 -18.66
CA TRP A 479 -18.95 -9.05 -19.32
C TRP A 479 -18.53 -10.22 -18.44
N HIS A 480 -18.53 -11.41 -19.02
CA HIS A 480 -18.05 -12.62 -18.38
C HIS A 480 -16.95 -13.27 -19.21
N HIS A 481 -16.03 -13.92 -18.50
CA HIS A 481 -14.97 -14.73 -19.06
C HIS A 481 -15.30 -16.21 -18.82
N ALA A 482 -15.44 -16.99 -19.89
CA ALA A 482 -15.69 -18.42 -19.77
C ALA A 482 -14.55 -19.23 -20.36
N VAL A 483 -14.08 -20.21 -19.61
CA VAL A 483 -13.07 -21.18 -20.05
C VAL A 483 -13.56 -22.59 -19.79
N ALA A 484 -13.52 -23.44 -20.81
CA ALA A 484 -13.75 -24.88 -20.66
C ALA A 484 -12.49 -25.64 -21.03
N THR A 485 -12.10 -26.61 -20.21
CA THR A 485 -10.96 -27.48 -20.49
C THR A 485 -11.39 -28.93 -20.51
N LEU A 486 -10.76 -29.70 -21.38
CA LEU A 486 -10.92 -31.15 -21.44
C LEU A 486 -9.53 -31.77 -21.39
N SER A 487 -9.31 -32.68 -20.45
CA SER A 487 -8.09 -33.47 -20.35
C SER A 487 -8.41 -34.96 -20.41
N SER A 488 -7.68 -35.70 -21.23
CA SER A 488 -7.72 -37.17 -21.24
C SER A 488 -7.37 -37.81 -19.89
N VAL A 489 -6.60 -37.11 -19.06
CA VAL A 489 -6.15 -37.60 -17.75
C VAL A 489 -7.12 -37.19 -16.64
N SER A 490 -7.34 -35.88 -16.46
CA SER A 490 -8.09 -35.35 -15.31
C SER A 490 -9.59 -35.11 -15.57
N GLY A 491 -10.06 -35.32 -16.80
CA GLY A 491 -11.42 -35.00 -17.21
C GLY A 491 -11.61 -33.51 -17.49
N SER A 492 -12.88 -33.10 -17.56
CA SER A 492 -13.27 -31.75 -17.98
C SER A 492 -13.50 -30.81 -16.81
N ARG A 493 -13.20 -29.53 -17.02
CA ARG A 493 -13.40 -28.44 -16.06
C ARG A 493 -14.03 -27.24 -16.75
N LEU A 494 -14.87 -26.52 -16.03
CA LEU A 494 -15.51 -25.29 -16.46
C LEU A 494 -15.17 -24.19 -15.48
N TYR A 495 -14.69 -23.08 -16.00
CA TYR A 495 -14.33 -21.89 -15.26
C TYR A 495 -15.14 -20.71 -15.77
N VAL A 496 -15.59 -19.87 -14.85
CA VAL A 496 -16.23 -18.58 -15.17
C VAL A 496 -15.64 -17.50 -14.28
N ASP A 497 -15.28 -16.38 -14.88
CA ASP A 497 -14.67 -15.21 -14.23
C ASP A 497 -13.45 -15.57 -13.37
N GLY A 498 -12.58 -16.42 -13.94
CA GLY A 498 -11.37 -16.89 -13.29
C GLY A 498 -11.55 -18.01 -12.27
N ASN A 499 -12.78 -18.44 -11.94
CA ASN A 499 -13.05 -19.42 -10.88
C ASN A 499 -13.50 -20.78 -11.46
N LEU A 500 -13.04 -21.89 -10.89
CA LEU A 500 -13.56 -23.22 -11.21
C LEU A 500 -15.01 -23.37 -10.69
N VAL A 501 -15.97 -23.50 -11.61
CA VAL A 501 -17.40 -23.58 -11.26
C VAL A 501 -17.99 -24.98 -11.42
N ALA A 502 -17.37 -25.84 -12.23
CA ALA A 502 -17.77 -27.24 -12.37
C ALA A 502 -16.63 -28.11 -12.89
N GLN A 503 -16.67 -29.41 -12.58
CA GLN A 503 -15.73 -30.40 -13.10
C GLN A 503 -16.34 -31.80 -13.17
N ASN A 504 -15.84 -32.63 -14.08
CA ASN A 504 -16.20 -34.03 -14.18
C ASN A 504 -14.99 -34.86 -14.64
N SER A 505 -14.48 -35.71 -13.73
CA SER A 505 -13.30 -36.53 -13.98
C SER A 505 -13.52 -37.64 -15.01
N GLN A 506 -14.76 -37.99 -15.33
CA GLN A 506 -15.11 -39.02 -16.33
C GLN A 506 -15.28 -38.46 -17.75
N MET A 507 -15.45 -37.14 -17.87
CA MET A 507 -15.63 -36.45 -19.14
C MET A 507 -14.28 -36.18 -19.81
N LYS A 508 -13.70 -37.22 -20.44
CA LYS A 508 -12.28 -37.29 -20.85
C LYS A 508 -12.02 -37.26 -22.35
N ARG A 509 -13.03 -37.47 -23.19
CA ARG A 509 -12.87 -37.49 -24.64
C ARG A 509 -14.09 -36.93 -25.34
N ALA A 510 -13.86 -36.06 -26.32
CA ALA A 510 -14.88 -35.65 -27.27
C ALA A 510 -15.00 -36.70 -28.40
N ARG A 511 -16.01 -36.54 -29.25
CA ARG A 511 -16.14 -37.34 -30.47
C ARG A 511 -15.06 -36.97 -31.46
N GLU A 512 -14.66 -37.95 -32.24
CA GLU A 512 -14.01 -37.70 -33.51
C GLU A 512 -15.02 -37.15 -34.53
N LEU A 513 -14.75 -35.96 -35.08
CA LEU A 513 -15.56 -35.40 -36.15
C LEU A 513 -14.94 -35.79 -37.50
N ALA A 514 -15.76 -36.37 -38.38
CA ALA A 514 -15.29 -36.91 -39.66
C ALA A 514 -14.71 -35.81 -40.57
N THR A 515 -13.47 -35.98 -41.03
CA THR A 515 -12.86 -35.10 -42.03
C THR A 515 -12.86 -35.72 -43.41
N GLY A 516 -13.51 -35.05 -44.37
CA GLY A 516 -13.48 -35.41 -45.78
C GLY A 516 -13.47 -34.17 -46.67
N TRP A 517 -13.31 -34.37 -48.00
CA TRP A 517 -13.25 -33.29 -48.98
C TRP A 517 -14.43 -32.29 -48.90
N PHE A 518 -15.60 -32.76 -48.45
CA PHE A 518 -16.84 -31.98 -48.26
C PHE A 518 -17.26 -31.80 -46.78
N GLN A 519 -16.48 -32.30 -45.82
CA GLN A 519 -16.80 -32.31 -44.39
C GLN A 519 -15.62 -31.73 -43.62
N ARG A 520 -15.45 -30.42 -43.73
CA ARG A 520 -14.40 -29.67 -43.05
C ARG A 520 -14.89 -29.24 -41.68
N ALA A 521 -14.08 -29.52 -40.65
CA ALA A 521 -14.34 -29.04 -39.30
C ALA A 521 -13.83 -27.61 -39.13
N TYR A 522 -14.66 -26.81 -38.46
CA TYR A 522 -14.41 -25.42 -38.17
C TYR A 522 -14.56 -25.18 -36.68
N TRP A 523 -13.61 -24.42 -36.15
CA TRP A 523 -13.81 -23.75 -34.89
C TRP A 523 -14.75 -22.56 -35.11
N LYS A 524 -15.85 -22.53 -34.36
CA LYS A 524 -16.97 -21.61 -34.56
C LYS A 524 -17.19 -20.81 -33.28
N PHE A 525 -17.39 -19.52 -33.46
CA PHE A 525 -17.78 -18.57 -32.43
C PHE A 525 -19.16 -18.03 -32.77
N GLY A 526 -20.06 -18.08 -31.79
CA GLY A 526 -21.42 -17.53 -31.88
C GLY A 526 -22.41 -18.32 -32.73
N CYS A 527 -22.11 -19.56 -33.13
CA CYS A 527 -22.99 -20.34 -33.99
C CYS A 527 -22.83 -21.86 -33.84
N GLY A 528 -23.92 -22.58 -34.04
CA GLY A 528 -23.98 -24.03 -34.25
C GLY A 528 -25.26 -24.69 -33.76
N GLY A 529 -25.55 -25.89 -34.26
CA GLY A 529 -26.80 -26.61 -34.01
C GLY A 529 -26.92 -27.10 -32.57
N MET A 530 -27.81 -26.51 -31.78
CA MET A 530 -27.99 -26.85 -30.36
C MET A 530 -29.15 -27.81 -30.08
N ALA A 531 -29.66 -28.51 -31.09
CA ALA A 531 -30.70 -29.52 -30.92
C ALA A 531 -30.23 -30.73 -30.10
N ASN A 532 -31.09 -31.24 -29.22
CA ASN A 532 -30.86 -32.38 -28.32
C ASN A 532 -29.58 -32.33 -27.46
N TRP A 533 -29.05 -31.15 -27.17
CA TRP A 533 -28.06 -30.98 -26.11
C TRP A 533 -28.76 -30.93 -24.75
N ARG A 534 -28.05 -30.59 -23.68
CA ARG A 534 -28.59 -30.60 -22.30
C ARG A 534 -28.54 -29.22 -21.67
N ASN A 535 -29.57 -28.84 -20.93
CA ASN A 535 -29.43 -27.77 -19.96
C ASN A 535 -28.58 -28.28 -18.79
N GLY A 536 -28.05 -27.38 -17.96
CA GLY A 536 -27.29 -27.80 -16.79
C GLY A 536 -28.11 -28.58 -15.73
N ASP A 537 -29.44 -28.68 -15.89
CA ASP A 537 -30.37 -29.43 -15.04
C ASP A 537 -30.66 -30.83 -15.60
N GLY A 538 -30.04 -31.19 -16.74
CA GLY A 538 -30.20 -32.48 -17.41
C GLY A 538 -31.39 -32.56 -18.37
N THR A 539 -32.26 -31.55 -18.41
CA THR A 539 -33.34 -31.51 -19.40
C THR A 539 -32.81 -31.28 -20.80
N ARG A 540 -33.60 -31.65 -21.81
CA ARG A 540 -33.26 -31.40 -23.22
C ARG A 540 -33.16 -29.89 -23.49
N PHE A 541 -32.11 -29.51 -24.20
CA PHE A 541 -31.85 -28.17 -24.69
C PHE A 541 -31.94 -28.17 -26.22
N ASP A 542 -32.78 -27.30 -26.76
CA ASP A 542 -32.92 -27.05 -28.19
C ASP A 542 -32.74 -25.55 -28.44
N GLY A 543 -31.51 -25.10 -28.23
CA GLY A 543 -31.20 -23.68 -28.27
C GLY A 543 -31.13 -23.09 -29.67
N ARG A 544 -31.09 -21.75 -29.74
CA ARG A 544 -30.92 -21.05 -31.02
C ARG A 544 -29.61 -21.46 -31.69
N TYR A 545 -29.64 -21.48 -33.01
CA TYR A 545 -28.43 -21.76 -33.79
C TYR A 545 -27.39 -20.66 -33.66
N TYR A 546 -27.81 -19.39 -33.57
CA TYR A 546 -26.92 -18.23 -33.50
C TYR A 546 -26.98 -17.56 -32.13
N TYR A 547 -25.82 -17.23 -31.60
CA TYR A 547 -25.65 -16.39 -30.42
C TYR A 547 -26.09 -14.95 -30.74
N ARG A 548 -26.71 -14.30 -29.76
CA ARG A 548 -27.06 -12.88 -29.78
C ARG A 548 -26.41 -12.18 -28.60
N GLY A 549 -25.55 -11.23 -28.91
CA GLY A 549 -24.84 -10.50 -27.88
C GLY A 549 -23.50 -10.02 -28.40
N ARG A 550 -22.58 -9.82 -27.47
CA ARG A 550 -21.27 -9.26 -27.74
C ARG A 550 -20.21 -10.30 -27.37
N MET A 551 -19.13 -10.37 -28.14
CA MET A 551 -17.93 -11.13 -27.78
C MET A 551 -16.68 -10.31 -28.03
N ARG A 552 -15.66 -10.64 -27.25
CA ARG A 552 -14.28 -10.18 -27.42
C ARG A 552 -13.35 -11.33 -27.09
N PHE A 553 -12.11 -11.29 -27.59
CA PHE A 553 -11.03 -12.20 -27.20
C PHE A 553 -11.47 -13.66 -27.03
N GLY A 554 -11.61 -14.36 -28.16
CA GLY A 554 -11.87 -15.80 -28.20
C GLY A 554 -10.61 -16.56 -28.55
N ALA A 555 -10.31 -17.65 -27.83
CA ALA A 555 -9.10 -18.43 -28.02
C ALA A 555 -9.32 -19.94 -27.85
N ILE A 556 -8.50 -20.72 -28.56
CA ILE A 556 -8.48 -22.18 -28.54
C ILE A 556 -7.04 -22.64 -28.35
N TYR A 557 -6.84 -23.54 -27.38
CA TYR A 557 -5.53 -24.08 -27.02
C TYR A 557 -5.54 -25.59 -27.23
N GLU A 558 -4.44 -26.15 -27.72
CA GLU A 558 -4.18 -27.61 -27.73
C GLU A 558 -3.54 -28.11 -26.42
N THR A 559 -3.69 -27.32 -25.36
CA THR A 559 -3.20 -27.62 -24.02
C THR A 559 -4.30 -27.36 -23.00
N VAL A 560 -4.23 -28.06 -21.87
CA VAL A 560 -5.15 -27.84 -20.74
C VAL A 560 -4.63 -26.68 -19.90
N LEU A 561 -5.35 -25.56 -19.92
CA LEU A 561 -5.06 -24.42 -19.06
C LEU A 561 -5.25 -24.81 -17.59
N THR A 562 -4.31 -24.40 -16.76
CA THR A 562 -4.38 -24.54 -15.30
C THR A 562 -5.31 -23.49 -14.70
N GLN A 563 -5.84 -23.75 -13.50
CA GLN A 563 -6.65 -22.77 -12.75
C GLN A 563 -5.93 -21.42 -12.59
N ASN A 564 -4.61 -21.44 -12.35
CA ASN A 564 -3.84 -20.20 -12.21
C ASN A 564 -3.77 -19.43 -13.53
N GLN A 565 -3.52 -20.10 -14.66
CA GLN A 565 -3.52 -19.45 -15.97
C GLN A 565 -4.88 -18.85 -16.30
N VAL A 566 -5.97 -19.59 -16.06
CA VAL A 566 -7.34 -19.07 -16.27
C VAL A 566 -7.61 -17.84 -15.42
N LEU A 567 -7.21 -17.85 -14.15
CA LEU A 567 -7.34 -16.70 -13.26
C LEU A 567 -6.52 -15.50 -13.77
N GLU A 568 -5.28 -15.73 -14.23
CA GLU A 568 -4.43 -14.67 -14.78
C GLU A 568 -5.02 -14.06 -16.06
N HIS A 569 -5.59 -14.88 -16.95
CA HIS A 569 -6.26 -14.42 -18.16
C HIS A 569 -7.50 -13.56 -17.84
N TYR A 570 -8.30 -14.00 -16.86
CA TYR A 570 -9.43 -13.21 -16.36
C TYR A 570 -8.98 -11.85 -15.81
N LEU A 571 -7.96 -11.87 -14.94
CA LEU A 571 -7.45 -10.65 -14.30
C LEU A 571 -6.85 -9.66 -15.32
N ALA A 572 -6.23 -10.15 -16.39
CA ALA A 572 -5.73 -9.32 -17.49
C ALA A 572 -6.87 -8.57 -18.22
N GLY A 573 -8.06 -9.18 -18.29
CA GLY A 573 -9.24 -8.63 -18.96
C GLY A 573 -10.22 -7.88 -18.07
N SER A 574 -10.21 -8.14 -16.76
CA SER A 574 -11.11 -7.51 -15.78
C SER A 574 -10.58 -6.17 -15.27
N THR A 575 -11.48 -5.24 -14.93
CA THR A 575 -11.13 -4.05 -14.14
C THR A 575 -11.14 -4.42 -12.66
N SER A 576 -9.96 -4.60 -12.07
CA SER A 576 -9.78 -4.79 -10.62
C SER A 576 -10.15 -3.56 -9.83
#